data_AF-A0A1L7I9Q4-F1
#
_entry.id   AF-A0A1L7I9Q4-F1
#
_cell.length_a   1.000
_cell.length_b   1.000
_cell.length_c   1.000
_cell.angle_alpha   90.00
_cell.angle_beta   90.00
_cell.angle_gamma   90.00
#
_symmetry.space_group_name_H-M   'P 1'
#
loop_
_entity.id
_entity.type
_entity.pdbx_description
1 polymer ?
#
loop_
_entity_poly.entity_id
_entity_poly.type
_entity_poly.pdbx_seq_one_letter_code
_entity_poly.pdbx_strand_id
1 'polypeptide(L)'
;MNSTIEDISSLPVIKLPILDDILVSKTYNKGWSYSNVYYLQPIKDIYLIIKNYPHTKLDNRKIRDAYLKTIPDLSNKWSKRKNLEYVNALRNFGLIDQENKIIKEVFEDSEIGEELSQNDLLDFRDIFFSYFRFKEISSWYLFPCQENHNRFESITLKELVQDSIPLFATKDDKFFNKILFKLENIRNVYVVDEDLTHLMRFFEVFLKWGTTLGIMDKFNLNSINLKTQNNKDITISYFIKPFNYFDLRAFIERKKFWSRQILIPELVFEIAKEFRYSVFEIKNFIVQQILENDELTYERTSAVFIVKGKNSAEKVKAATYLYPIINDSYVSHLIIRK
;
A
#
# COMPACT_ATOMS: atom_id res chain seq x y z
N MET A 1 -7.04 -13.83 20.12
CA MET A 1 -5.73 -14.39 20.53
C MET A 1 -4.81 -13.27 21.04
N ASN A 2 -4.07 -13.44 22.14
CA ASN A 2 -2.87 -12.60 22.42
C ASN A 2 -1.65 -13.39 21.92
N SER A 3 -1.40 -13.37 20.62
CA SER A 3 -0.22 -14.01 20.04
C SER A 3 0.86 -12.96 19.81
N THR A 4 1.78 -12.91 20.77
CA THR A 4 3.09 -12.31 20.54
C THR A 4 3.84 -13.18 19.54
N ILE A 5 4.34 -12.59 18.47
CA ILE A 5 5.22 -13.30 17.54
C ILE A 5 6.56 -13.54 18.23
N GLU A 6 7.13 -14.73 18.02
CA GLU A 6 8.46 -15.12 18.50
C GLU A 6 9.51 -14.02 18.24
N ASP A 7 10.55 -13.98 19.07
CA ASP A 7 11.64 -13.02 18.91
C ASP A 7 12.36 -13.18 17.57
N ILE A 8 12.00 -12.31 16.63
CA ILE A 8 12.62 -12.27 15.30
C ILE A 8 14.02 -11.65 15.30
N SER A 9 14.51 -11.11 16.42
CA SER A 9 15.82 -10.41 16.47
C SER A 9 17.02 -11.34 16.40
N SER A 10 16.84 -12.61 16.81
CA SER A 10 17.89 -13.64 16.81
C SER A 10 17.86 -14.54 15.57
N LEU A 11 16.89 -14.36 14.68
CA LEU A 11 16.71 -15.18 13.48
C LEU A 11 17.73 -14.82 12.38
N PRO A 12 18.12 -15.79 11.53
CA PRO A 12 18.91 -15.54 10.34
C PRO A 12 18.32 -14.45 9.44
N VAL A 13 19.19 -13.57 8.97
CA VAL A 13 18.83 -12.41 8.14
C VAL A 13 19.13 -12.70 6.66
N ILE A 14 18.15 -12.44 5.80
CA ILE A 14 18.29 -12.53 4.34
C ILE A 14 18.06 -11.15 3.73
N LYS A 15 18.99 -10.67 2.91
CA LYS A 15 18.80 -9.40 2.19
C LYS A 15 17.76 -9.56 1.09
N LEU A 16 16.83 -8.62 1.02
CA LEU A 16 15.86 -8.57 -0.08
C LEU A 16 16.57 -8.24 -1.39
N PRO A 17 16.18 -8.91 -2.48
CA PRO A 17 16.85 -8.70 -3.74
C PRO A 17 16.48 -7.35 -4.33
N ILE A 18 17.50 -6.62 -4.79
CA ILE A 18 17.40 -5.35 -5.49
C ILE A 18 18.57 -5.20 -6.46
N LEU A 19 18.36 -4.52 -7.59
CA LEU A 19 19.40 -4.13 -8.52
C LEU A 19 20.23 -3.02 -7.89
N ASP A 20 21.54 -3.21 -7.93
CA ASP A 20 22.52 -2.17 -7.60
C ASP A 20 22.49 -1.02 -8.61
N ASP A 21 23.08 0.11 -8.21
CA ASP A 21 23.09 1.33 -9.03
C ASP A 21 23.89 1.19 -10.32
N ILE A 22 24.87 0.27 -10.37
CA ILE A 22 25.69 0.03 -11.58
C ILE A 22 24.83 -0.65 -12.65
N LEU A 23 24.10 -1.70 -12.27
CA LEU A 23 23.17 -2.41 -13.15
C LEU A 23 22.04 -1.49 -13.58
N VAL A 24 21.49 -0.69 -12.66
CA VAL A 24 20.42 0.25 -13.00
C VAL A 24 20.88 1.31 -13.99
N SER A 25 22.08 1.86 -13.79
CA SER A 25 22.67 2.82 -14.72
C SER A 25 22.90 2.19 -16.10
N LYS A 26 23.42 0.96 -16.17
CA LYS A 26 23.65 0.24 -17.44
C LYS A 26 22.35 -0.13 -18.17
N THR A 27 21.35 -0.64 -17.46
CA THR A 27 20.12 -1.17 -18.07
C THR A 27 19.13 -0.07 -18.41
N TYR A 28 18.99 0.95 -17.56
CA TYR A 28 17.95 1.97 -17.70
C TYR A 28 18.49 3.37 -18.01
N ASN A 29 19.81 3.54 -18.10
CA ASN A 29 20.46 4.84 -18.27
C ASN A 29 20.01 5.88 -17.22
N LYS A 30 19.88 5.43 -15.97
CA LYS A 30 19.38 6.23 -14.85
C LYS A 30 20.38 6.25 -13.70
N GLY A 31 20.87 7.44 -13.35
CA GLY A 31 21.66 7.64 -12.12
C GLY A 31 20.78 7.70 -10.87
N TRP A 32 19.63 8.38 -10.91
CA TRP A 32 18.66 8.45 -9.81
C TRP A 32 17.39 7.70 -10.19
N SER A 33 17.24 6.51 -9.62
CA SER A 33 16.18 5.60 -10.03
C SER A 33 14.99 5.54 -9.09
N TYR A 34 15.06 6.07 -7.86
CA TYR A 34 13.96 6.03 -6.88
C TYR A 34 13.15 7.34 -6.87
N SER A 35 11.87 7.26 -7.21
CA SER A 35 10.94 8.40 -7.21
C SER A 35 10.19 8.49 -5.89
N ASN A 36 10.70 9.26 -4.93
CA ASN A 36 10.15 9.37 -3.57
C ASN A 36 8.95 10.35 -3.43
N VAL A 37 7.98 10.25 -4.35
CA VAL A 37 6.81 11.13 -4.47
C VAL A 37 5.53 10.46 -3.93
N TYR A 38 5.04 10.88 -2.77
CA TYR A 38 3.95 10.19 -2.06
C TYR A 38 2.55 10.44 -2.61
N TYR A 39 2.32 11.56 -3.28
CA TYR A 39 0.99 12.02 -3.68
C TYR A 39 0.86 11.99 -5.19
N LEU A 40 -0.28 11.47 -5.67
CA LEU A 40 -0.59 11.35 -7.10
C LEU A 40 -1.00 12.70 -7.70
N GLN A 41 -1.83 13.48 -6.99
CA GLN A 41 -2.33 14.77 -7.47
C GLN A 41 -1.23 15.70 -8.02
N PRO A 42 -0.11 15.95 -7.30
CA PRO A 42 0.91 16.84 -7.84
C PRO A 42 1.67 16.24 -9.02
N ILE A 43 1.69 14.90 -9.19
CA ILE A 43 2.26 14.27 -10.39
C ILE A 43 1.39 14.60 -11.61
N LYS A 44 0.06 14.44 -11.50
CA LYS A 44 -0.89 14.83 -12.54
C LYS A 44 -0.75 16.31 -12.90
N ASP A 45 -0.85 17.18 -11.90
CA ASP A 45 -0.85 18.63 -12.14
C ASP A 45 0.46 19.12 -12.75
N ILE A 46 1.62 18.64 -12.27
CA ILE A 46 2.92 19.03 -12.83
C ILE A 46 3.09 18.49 -14.25
N TYR A 47 2.61 17.27 -14.53
CA TYR A 47 2.60 16.74 -15.89
C TYR A 47 1.75 17.61 -16.82
N LEU A 48 0.52 17.94 -16.43
CA LEU A 48 -0.40 18.76 -17.23
C LEU A 48 0.15 20.17 -17.46
N ILE A 49 0.83 20.76 -16.47
CA ILE A 49 1.58 22.00 -16.65
C ILE A 49 2.62 21.82 -17.76
N ILE A 50 3.48 20.81 -17.68
CA ILE A 50 4.51 20.58 -18.70
C ILE A 50 3.89 20.37 -20.09
N LYS A 51 2.83 19.56 -20.19
CA LYS A 51 2.10 19.26 -21.43
C LYS A 51 1.51 20.53 -22.07
N ASN A 52 0.93 21.41 -21.26
CA ASN A 52 0.24 22.61 -21.73
C ASN A 52 1.15 23.81 -22.05
N TYR A 53 2.46 23.71 -21.80
CA TYR A 53 3.42 24.77 -22.12
C TYR A 53 4.39 24.35 -23.24
N PRO A 54 4.51 25.13 -24.34
CA PRO A 54 5.34 24.77 -25.47
C PRO A 54 6.83 24.61 -25.11
N HIS A 55 7.42 23.55 -25.68
CA HIS A 55 8.71 22.90 -25.36
C HIS A 55 9.99 23.75 -25.33
N THR A 56 9.95 25.07 -25.52
CA THR A 56 11.16 25.89 -25.67
C THR A 56 11.50 26.76 -24.47
N LYS A 57 10.65 26.84 -23.43
CA LYS A 57 10.84 27.83 -22.36
C LYS A 57 10.54 27.38 -20.92
N LEU A 58 10.06 26.15 -20.69
CA LEU A 58 9.62 25.75 -19.35
C LEU A 58 10.76 25.16 -18.52
N ASP A 59 11.46 26.03 -17.80
CA ASP A 59 12.40 25.61 -16.76
C ASP A 59 11.67 25.17 -15.48
N ASN A 60 12.40 24.51 -14.57
CA ASN A 60 11.86 24.04 -13.30
C ASN A 60 11.29 25.16 -12.40
N ARG A 61 11.71 26.41 -12.59
CA ARG A 61 11.19 27.55 -11.84
C ARG A 61 9.80 27.91 -12.35
N LYS A 62 9.60 27.98 -13.66
CA LYS A 62 8.29 28.25 -14.27
C LYS A 62 7.28 27.14 -14.00
N ILE A 63 7.70 25.87 -14.03
CA ILE A 63 6.86 24.74 -13.63
C ILE A 63 6.36 24.94 -12.20
N ARG A 64 7.28 25.23 -11.27
CA ARG A 64 6.94 25.49 -9.87
C ARG A 64 5.99 26.67 -9.75
N ASP A 65 6.30 27.79 -10.39
CA ASP A 65 5.51 29.02 -10.26
C ASP A 65 4.10 28.84 -10.85
N ALA A 66 3.94 28.03 -11.90
CA ALA A 66 2.62 27.63 -12.41
C ALA A 66 1.87 26.73 -11.42
N TYR A 67 2.52 25.70 -10.88
CA TYR A 67 1.92 24.80 -9.90
C TYR A 67 1.54 25.52 -8.60
N LEU A 68 2.33 26.49 -8.16
CA LEU A 68 1.99 27.28 -6.97
C LEU A 68 0.71 28.11 -7.11
N LYS A 69 0.27 28.42 -8.34
CA LYS A 69 -1.01 29.10 -8.57
C LYS A 69 -2.22 28.19 -8.33
N THR A 70 -2.03 26.86 -8.38
CA THR A 70 -3.10 25.88 -8.22
C THR A 70 -3.26 25.45 -6.76
N ILE A 71 -2.20 25.63 -5.95
CA ILE A 71 -2.17 25.32 -4.51
C ILE A 71 -1.67 26.51 -3.66
N PRO A 72 -2.28 27.71 -3.77
CA PRO A 72 -1.76 28.93 -3.14
C PRO A 72 -1.58 28.80 -1.62
N ASP A 73 -2.51 28.09 -0.95
CA ASP A 73 -2.53 27.87 0.50
C ASP A 73 -1.39 26.97 1.02
N LEU A 74 -0.73 26.23 0.13
CA LEU A 74 0.35 25.29 0.47
C LEU A 74 1.70 25.72 -0.11
N SER A 75 1.80 26.95 -0.62
CA SER A 75 2.99 27.47 -1.31
C SER A 75 4.25 27.47 -0.44
N ASN A 76 4.10 27.74 0.85
CA ASN A 76 5.16 27.68 1.87
C ASN A 76 5.73 26.26 2.07
N LYS A 77 4.99 25.20 1.72
CA LYS A 77 5.41 23.80 1.82
C LYS A 77 6.02 23.26 0.51
N TRP A 78 6.10 24.08 -0.54
CA TRP A 78 6.58 23.66 -1.87
C TRP A 78 7.91 24.31 -2.27
N SER A 79 9.00 23.67 -1.86
CA SER A 79 10.37 24.11 -2.17
C SER A 79 10.76 23.84 -3.64
N LYS A 80 11.80 24.53 -4.13
CA LYS A 80 12.40 24.25 -5.45
C LYS A 80 12.84 22.79 -5.58
N ARG A 81 13.45 22.25 -4.52
CA ARG A 81 13.89 20.85 -4.45
C ARG A 81 12.71 19.90 -4.60
N LYS A 82 11.59 20.18 -3.92
CA LYS A 82 10.38 19.36 -4.03
C LYS A 82 9.83 19.36 -5.45
N ASN A 83 9.76 20.51 -6.12
CA ASN A 83 9.32 20.55 -7.52
C ASN A 83 10.23 19.70 -8.43
N LEU A 84 11.55 19.80 -8.25
CA LEU A 84 12.52 19.00 -9.00
C LEU A 84 12.34 17.50 -8.76
N GLU A 85 12.00 17.07 -7.54
CA GLU A 85 11.69 15.66 -7.24
C GLU A 85 10.50 15.14 -8.07
N TYR A 86 9.45 15.95 -8.25
CA TYR A 86 8.29 15.57 -9.06
C TYR A 86 8.61 15.56 -10.56
N VAL A 87 9.35 16.55 -11.07
CA VAL A 87 9.79 16.55 -12.47
C VAL A 87 10.69 15.34 -12.78
N ASN A 88 11.63 15.02 -11.87
CA ASN A 88 12.45 13.82 -12.01
C ASN A 88 11.63 12.53 -11.91
N ALA A 89 10.57 12.51 -11.10
CA ALA A 89 9.66 11.38 -11.04
C ALA A 89 8.95 11.15 -12.38
N LEU A 90 8.44 12.22 -13.03
CA LEU A 90 7.84 12.13 -14.36
C LEU A 90 8.78 11.52 -15.40
N ARG A 91 10.07 11.90 -15.38
CA ARG A 91 11.11 11.31 -16.22
C ARG A 91 11.34 9.83 -15.90
N ASN A 92 11.39 9.50 -14.60
CA ASN A 92 11.56 8.12 -14.16
C ASN A 92 10.38 7.22 -14.53
N PHE A 93 9.18 7.78 -14.56
CA PHE A 93 7.96 7.11 -15.01
C PHE A 93 7.85 7.03 -16.54
N GLY A 94 8.79 7.65 -17.29
CA GLY A 94 8.78 7.62 -18.75
C GLY A 94 7.70 8.51 -19.38
N LEU A 95 7.19 9.50 -18.63
CA LEU A 95 6.15 10.40 -19.12
C LEU A 95 6.74 11.57 -19.92
N ILE A 96 7.92 12.03 -19.51
CA ILE A 96 8.65 13.13 -20.16
C ILE A 96 10.14 12.81 -20.30
N ASP A 97 10.82 13.48 -21.24
CA ASP A 97 12.27 13.35 -21.43
C ASP A 97 13.09 14.35 -20.56
N GLN A 98 14.41 14.38 -20.77
CA GLN A 98 15.31 15.29 -20.04
C GLN A 98 15.07 16.78 -20.37
N GLU A 99 14.50 17.07 -21.53
CA GLU A 99 14.12 18.40 -22.02
C GLU A 99 12.66 18.76 -21.67
N ASN A 100 11.98 17.91 -20.88
CA ASN A 100 10.57 18.02 -20.52
C ASN A 100 9.62 17.92 -21.73
N LYS A 101 10.00 17.22 -22.80
CA LYS A 101 9.08 16.85 -23.88
C LYS A 101 8.26 15.64 -23.48
N ILE A 102 7.00 15.60 -23.90
CA ILE A 102 6.09 14.48 -23.59
C ILE A 102 6.55 13.25 -24.38
N ILE A 103 6.73 12.14 -23.68
CA ILE A 103 7.05 10.81 -24.25
C ILE A 103 5.78 9.95 -24.29
N LYS A 104 4.97 10.01 -23.24
CA LYS A 104 3.73 9.24 -23.10
C LYS A 104 2.58 10.19 -22.77
N GLU A 105 1.53 10.13 -23.57
CA GLU A 105 0.28 10.83 -23.31
C GLU A 105 -0.50 10.10 -22.21
N VAL A 106 -0.90 10.86 -21.19
CA VAL A 106 -1.73 10.45 -20.04
C VAL A 106 -2.57 11.64 -19.60
N PHE A 107 -3.59 11.41 -18.78
CA PHE A 107 -4.45 12.44 -18.20
C PHE A 107 -5.11 13.33 -19.27
N GLU A 108 -5.54 12.74 -20.39
CA GLU A 108 -6.07 13.49 -21.55
C GLU A 108 -7.33 14.30 -21.23
N ASP A 109 -8.21 13.75 -20.39
CA ASP A 109 -9.48 14.35 -20.01
C ASP A 109 -9.42 15.14 -18.68
N SER A 110 -8.22 15.53 -18.24
CA SER A 110 -8.01 16.07 -16.89
C SER A 110 -7.51 17.50 -16.90
N GLU A 111 -8.02 18.31 -15.97
CA GLU A 111 -7.56 19.68 -15.77
C GLU A 111 -6.65 19.81 -14.54
N ILE A 112 -5.84 20.87 -14.56
CA ILE A 112 -4.89 21.17 -13.49
C ILE A 112 -5.65 21.59 -12.23
N GLY A 113 -5.38 20.92 -11.10
CA GLY A 113 -5.98 21.23 -9.81
C GLY A 113 -7.32 20.56 -9.54
N GLU A 114 -7.90 19.88 -10.52
CA GLU A 114 -9.08 19.03 -10.30
C GLU A 114 -8.72 17.76 -9.54
N GLU A 115 -9.66 17.24 -8.75
CA GLU A 115 -9.50 15.96 -8.08
C GLU A 115 -9.21 14.83 -9.08
N LEU A 116 -8.59 13.75 -8.59
CA LEU A 116 -8.27 12.59 -9.41
C LEU A 116 -9.55 11.89 -9.88
N SER A 117 -9.75 11.84 -11.20
CA SER A 117 -10.83 11.09 -11.82
C SER A 117 -10.55 9.59 -11.82
N GLN A 118 -11.55 8.77 -12.19
CA GLN A 118 -11.30 7.32 -12.37
C GLN A 118 -10.34 7.05 -13.54
N ASN A 119 -10.37 7.85 -14.60
CA ASN A 119 -9.43 7.74 -15.71
C ASN A 119 -8.00 8.09 -15.25
N ASP A 120 -7.83 9.11 -14.40
CA ASP A 120 -6.53 9.42 -13.80
C ASP A 120 -5.96 8.22 -13.02
N LEU A 121 -6.81 7.53 -12.25
CA LEU A 121 -6.40 6.36 -11.49
C LEU A 121 -6.02 5.18 -12.40
N LEU A 122 -6.64 5.03 -13.57
CA LEU A 122 -6.24 4.04 -14.57
C LEU A 122 -4.86 4.38 -15.16
N ASP A 123 -4.61 5.63 -15.54
CA ASP A 123 -3.29 6.08 -16.01
C ASP A 123 -2.21 5.86 -14.95
N PHE A 124 -2.52 6.15 -13.68
CA PHE A 124 -1.59 5.89 -12.58
C PHE A 124 -1.35 4.40 -12.33
N ARG A 125 -2.33 3.52 -12.55
CA ARG A 125 -2.14 2.06 -12.49
C ARG A 125 -1.17 1.63 -13.59
N ASP A 126 -1.33 2.14 -14.80
CA ASP A 126 -0.41 1.84 -15.90
C ASP A 126 1.00 2.33 -15.61
N ILE A 127 1.15 3.55 -15.07
CA ILE A 127 2.45 4.06 -14.59
C ILE A 127 3.03 3.15 -13.51
N PHE A 128 2.20 2.73 -12.53
CA PHE A 128 2.63 1.88 -11.44
C PHE A 128 3.23 0.57 -11.95
N PHE A 129 2.55 -0.07 -12.90
CA PHE A 129 2.99 -1.33 -13.49
C PHE A 129 4.02 -1.17 -14.60
N SER A 130 4.27 0.03 -15.13
CA SER A 130 5.33 0.25 -16.13
C SER A 130 6.68 0.61 -15.49
N TYR A 131 6.65 1.22 -14.31
CA TYR A 131 7.87 1.69 -13.64
C TYR A 131 8.64 0.54 -12.98
N PHE A 132 9.85 0.31 -13.46
CA PHE A 132 10.66 -0.86 -13.09
C PHE A 132 10.90 -1.01 -11.58
N ARG A 133 11.12 0.08 -10.82
CA ARG A 133 11.33 -0.02 -9.36
C ARG A 133 10.07 -0.49 -8.62
N PHE A 134 8.87 -0.19 -9.11
CA PHE A 134 7.65 -0.75 -8.54
C PHE A 134 7.48 -2.22 -8.90
N LYS A 135 7.80 -2.63 -10.14
CA LYS A 135 7.85 -4.05 -10.52
C LYS A 135 8.84 -4.83 -9.65
N GLU A 136 10.01 -4.24 -9.42
CA GLU A 136 11.08 -4.82 -8.64
C GLU A 136 10.64 -5.10 -7.19
N ILE A 137 10.02 -4.12 -6.52
CA ILE A 137 9.44 -4.33 -5.18
C ILE A 137 8.25 -5.29 -5.22
N SER A 138 7.45 -5.28 -6.31
CA SER A 138 6.35 -6.23 -6.47
C SER A 138 6.85 -7.68 -6.50
N SER A 139 8.06 -7.91 -7.01
CA SER A 139 8.69 -9.25 -7.04
C SER A 139 8.89 -9.85 -5.64
N TRP A 140 9.05 -9.01 -4.61
CA TRP A 140 9.15 -9.48 -3.23
C TRP A 140 7.91 -10.27 -2.81
N TYR A 141 6.74 -9.94 -3.35
CA TYR A 141 5.49 -10.65 -3.04
C TYR A 141 5.37 -12.01 -3.76
N LEU A 142 6.25 -12.32 -4.71
CA LEU A 142 6.23 -13.58 -5.48
C LEU A 142 7.42 -14.47 -5.12
N PHE A 143 8.65 -13.95 -5.25
CA PHE A 143 9.88 -14.71 -5.09
C PHE A 143 10.90 -13.86 -4.32
N PRO A 144 10.92 -13.92 -2.97
CA PRO A 144 11.78 -13.06 -2.16
C PRO A 144 13.23 -13.56 -2.07
N CYS A 145 13.78 -14.09 -3.17
CA CYS A 145 15.10 -14.70 -3.23
C CYS A 145 15.88 -14.15 -4.44
N GLN A 146 17.20 -13.98 -4.28
CA GLN A 146 18.09 -13.41 -5.29
C GLN A 146 18.06 -14.17 -6.63
N GLU A 147 17.93 -15.50 -6.57
CA GLU A 147 17.96 -16.40 -7.74
C GLU A 147 16.90 -16.07 -8.80
N ASN A 148 15.75 -15.54 -8.38
CA ASN A 148 14.63 -15.24 -9.26
C ASN A 148 14.46 -13.72 -9.53
N HIS A 149 15.36 -12.88 -9.00
CA HIS A 149 15.21 -11.43 -9.06
C HIS A 149 15.18 -10.91 -10.50
N ASN A 150 16.00 -11.46 -11.38
CA ASN A 150 16.10 -11.06 -12.79
C ASN A 150 14.78 -11.15 -13.57
N ARG A 151 13.75 -11.82 -13.04
CA ARG A 151 12.44 -11.96 -13.66
C ARG A 151 11.47 -10.83 -13.34
N PHE A 152 11.85 -9.84 -12.50
CA PHE A 152 10.89 -8.83 -12.04
C PHE A 152 10.27 -8.01 -13.18
N GLU A 153 10.99 -7.80 -14.30
CA GLU A 153 10.49 -6.98 -15.41
C GLU A 153 9.29 -7.61 -16.13
N SER A 154 9.19 -8.93 -16.15
CA SER A 154 8.11 -9.67 -16.81
C SER A 154 6.89 -9.90 -15.92
N ILE A 155 6.95 -9.47 -14.65
CA ILE A 155 5.83 -9.60 -13.71
C ILE A 155 4.61 -8.86 -14.26
N THR A 156 3.48 -9.56 -14.28
CA THR A 156 2.18 -9.00 -14.66
C THR A 156 1.29 -8.80 -13.44
N LEU A 157 0.30 -7.91 -13.55
CA LEU A 157 -0.74 -7.77 -12.52
C LEU A 157 -1.46 -9.10 -12.29
N LYS A 158 -1.72 -9.88 -13.35
CA LYS A 158 -2.38 -11.18 -13.24
C LYS A 158 -1.60 -12.14 -12.35
N GLU A 159 -0.29 -12.24 -12.55
CA GLU A 159 0.60 -13.07 -11.73
C GLU A 159 0.62 -12.61 -10.26
N LEU A 160 0.70 -11.29 -10.01
CA LEU A 160 0.63 -10.75 -8.64
C LEU A 160 -0.70 -11.08 -7.97
N VAL A 161 -1.81 -10.89 -8.68
CA VAL A 161 -3.14 -11.23 -8.17
C VAL A 161 -3.24 -12.72 -7.88
N GLN A 162 -2.76 -13.60 -8.75
CA GLN A 162 -2.96 -15.05 -8.61
C GLN A 162 -2.01 -15.68 -7.59
N ASP A 163 -0.72 -15.34 -7.67
CA ASP A 163 0.37 -16.15 -7.10
C ASP A 163 1.09 -15.48 -5.94
N SER A 164 0.91 -14.17 -5.75
CA SER A 164 1.62 -13.46 -4.69
C SER A 164 1.20 -13.90 -3.28
N ILE A 165 2.02 -13.58 -2.29
CA ILE A 165 1.76 -13.83 -0.88
C ILE A 165 1.71 -12.51 -0.08
N PRO A 166 1.00 -12.46 1.05
CA PRO A 166 1.05 -11.30 1.93
C PRO A 166 2.44 -11.07 2.51
N LEU A 167 2.82 -9.79 2.66
CA LEU A 167 4.01 -9.37 3.39
C LEU A 167 3.62 -8.80 4.75
N PHE A 168 4.49 -9.02 5.73
CA PHE A 168 4.37 -8.45 7.06
C PHE A 168 5.61 -7.63 7.35
N ALA A 169 5.46 -6.31 7.32
CA ALA A 169 6.55 -5.37 7.50
C ALA A 169 6.60 -4.83 8.94
N THR A 170 7.81 -4.71 9.48
CA THR A 170 8.07 -4.06 10.77
C THR A 170 9.10 -2.94 10.59
N LYS A 171 9.05 -1.98 11.52
CA LYS A 171 9.98 -0.84 11.55
C LYS A 171 10.92 -0.99 12.72
N ASP A 172 12.22 -0.98 12.48
CA ASP A 172 13.18 -0.81 13.57
C ASP A 172 13.36 0.65 13.97
N ASP A 173 13.26 1.56 13.01
CA ASP A 173 13.38 3.00 13.18
C ASP A 173 12.25 3.72 12.38
N LYS A 174 12.56 4.75 11.59
CA LYS A 174 11.56 5.58 10.89
C LYS A 174 10.81 4.82 9.79
N PHE A 175 11.50 3.95 9.06
CA PHE A 175 10.99 3.28 7.87
C PHE A 175 10.85 1.78 8.09
N PHE A 176 10.05 1.13 7.23
CA PHE A 176 10.01 -0.33 7.18
C PHE A 176 11.34 -0.85 6.63
N ASN A 177 11.98 -1.73 7.39
CA ASN A 177 13.27 -2.32 7.04
C ASN A 177 13.31 -3.84 7.23
N LYS A 178 12.34 -4.42 7.93
CA LYS A 178 12.18 -5.87 8.15
C LYS A 178 10.89 -6.38 7.54
N ILE A 179 10.96 -7.51 6.86
CA ILE A 179 9.87 -8.17 6.17
C ILE A 179 9.81 -9.64 6.59
N LEU A 180 8.60 -10.10 6.88
CA LEU A 180 8.26 -11.49 7.13
C LEU A 180 7.24 -11.94 6.09
N PHE A 181 7.28 -13.22 5.73
CA PHE A 181 6.36 -13.84 4.78
C PHE A 181 5.31 -14.72 5.46
N LYS A 182 5.52 -15.01 6.74
CA LYS A 182 4.65 -15.81 7.61
C LYS A 182 4.74 -15.24 9.02
N LEU A 183 3.71 -15.47 9.81
CA LEU A 183 3.67 -15.06 11.23
C LEU A 183 3.89 -16.23 12.19
N GLU A 184 3.96 -17.45 11.67
CA GLU A 184 4.14 -18.69 12.43
C GLU A 184 5.33 -19.47 11.87
N ASN A 185 6.10 -20.14 12.74
CA ASN A 185 7.29 -20.92 12.39
C ASN A 185 8.30 -20.11 11.54
N ILE A 186 8.62 -18.90 12.00
CA ILE A 186 9.48 -17.98 11.27
C ILE A 186 10.91 -18.49 11.33
N ARG A 187 11.50 -18.78 10.15
CA ARG A 187 12.88 -19.27 10.06
C ARG A 187 13.89 -18.17 9.74
N ASN A 188 13.47 -17.17 8.97
CA ASN A 188 14.34 -16.12 8.48
C ASN A 188 13.60 -14.77 8.55
N VAL A 189 14.36 -13.70 8.71
CA VAL A 189 13.89 -12.32 8.57
C VAL A 189 14.50 -11.72 7.33
N TYR A 190 13.66 -11.13 6.49
CA TYR A 190 14.12 -10.49 5.28
C TYR A 190 14.32 -9.00 5.55
N VAL A 191 15.43 -8.42 5.09
CA VAL A 191 15.79 -7.03 5.39
C VAL A 191 16.09 -6.23 4.15
N VAL A 192 15.74 -4.95 4.22
CA VAL A 192 16.37 -3.91 3.40
C VAL A 192 17.62 -3.44 4.14
N ASP A 193 18.75 -3.41 3.45
CA ASP A 193 20.04 -3.01 4.04
C ASP A 193 19.96 -1.61 4.67
N GLU A 194 20.62 -1.41 5.82
CA GLU A 194 20.49 -0.19 6.62
C GLU A 194 20.97 1.06 5.86
N ASP A 195 22.01 0.89 5.04
CA ASP A 195 22.56 1.94 4.19
C ASP A 195 21.62 2.36 3.04
N LEU A 196 20.59 1.56 2.74
CA LEU A 196 19.63 1.81 1.66
C LEU A 196 18.37 2.53 2.14
N THR A 197 18.55 3.59 2.94
CA THR A 197 17.44 4.42 3.46
C THR A 197 16.51 4.97 2.36
N HIS A 198 17.05 5.23 1.16
CA HIS A 198 16.26 5.63 -0.01
C HIS A 198 15.30 4.54 -0.49
N LEU A 199 15.71 3.27 -0.46
CA LEU A 199 14.85 2.13 -0.79
C LEU A 199 13.78 1.93 0.28
N MET A 200 14.13 2.07 1.57
CA MET A 200 13.14 1.99 2.66
C MET A 200 12.06 3.06 2.54
N ARG A 201 12.45 4.30 2.22
CA ARG A 201 11.51 5.40 1.94
C ARG A 201 10.66 5.11 0.70
N PHE A 202 11.29 4.58 -0.36
CA PHE A 202 10.60 4.25 -1.60
C PHE A 202 9.59 3.10 -1.43
N PHE A 203 9.86 2.13 -0.55
CA PHE A 203 8.90 1.09 -0.19
C PHE A 203 7.63 1.67 0.45
N GLU A 204 7.73 2.73 1.26
CA GLU A 204 6.53 3.42 1.76
C GLU A 204 5.74 4.10 0.64
N VAL A 205 6.42 4.67 -0.35
CA VAL A 205 5.79 5.26 -1.54
C VAL A 205 5.07 4.18 -2.35
N PHE A 206 5.72 3.04 -2.60
CA PHE A 206 5.12 1.88 -3.25
C PHE A 206 3.82 1.45 -2.55
N LEU A 207 3.84 1.26 -1.23
CA LEU A 207 2.65 0.90 -0.45
C LEU A 207 1.57 1.98 -0.50
N LYS A 208 1.95 3.26 -0.45
CA LYS A 208 1.01 4.38 -0.52
C LYS A 208 0.33 4.46 -1.89
N TRP A 209 1.07 4.29 -2.98
CA TRP A 209 0.52 4.26 -4.33
C TRP A 209 -0.37 3.03 -4.52
N GLY A 210 0.11 1.83 -4.20
CA GLY A 210 -0.65 0.59 -4.37
C GLY A 210 -2.00 0.62 -3.65
N THR A 211 -2.04 1.17 -2.43
CA THR A 211 -3.29 1.35 -1.67
C THR A 211 -4.19 2.45 -2.22
N THR A 212 -3.62 3.59 -2.63
CA THR A 212 -4.40 4.70 -3.20
C THR A 212 -5.04 4.30 -4.54
N LEU A 213 -4.36 3.45 -5.32
CA LEU A 213 -4.85 2.93 -6.59
C LEU A 213 -5.80 1.73 -6.46
N GLY A 214 -6.10 1.26 -5.25
CA GLY A 214 -6.94 0.08 -5.02
C GLY A 214 -6.37 -1.22 -5.58
N ILE A 215 -5.04 -1.28 -5.76
CA ILE A 215 -4.32 -2.49 -6.21
C ILE A 215 -3.98 -3.38 -5.01
N MET A 216 -3.69 -2.75 -3.88
CA MET A 216 -3.21 -3.40 -2.67
C MET A 216 -4.01 -2.94 -1.47
N ASP A 217 -4.08 -3.79 -0.46
CA ASP A 217 -4.54 -3.40 0.87
C ASP A 217 -3.41 -3.49 1.87
N LYS A 218 -3.52 -2.66 2.92
CA LYS A 218 -2.53 -2.55 3.99
C LYS A 218 -3.16 -2.08 5.28
N PHE A 219 -2.83 -2.75 6.38
CA PHE A 219 -3.26 -2.34 7.71
C PHE A 219 -2.35 -2.85 8.83
N ASN A 220 -2.41 -2.18 9.97
CA ASN A 220 -1.60 -2.50 11.15
C ASN A 220 -2.30 -3.56 12.01
N LEU A 221 -1.55 -4.58 12.42
CA LEU A 221 -2.05 -5.73 13.17
C LEU A 221 -2.22 -5.47 14.67
N ASN A 222 -1.87 -4.28 15.16
CA ASN A 222 -2.22 -3.84 16.52
C ASN A 222 -3.73 -3.86 16.78
N SER A 223 -4.54 -3.71 15.74
CA SER A 223 -6.00 -3.79 15.80
C SER A 223 -6.52 -5.16 16.29
N ILE A 224 -5.69 -6.20 16.16
CA ILE A 224 -5.93 -7.57 16.63
C ILE A 224 -4.92 -8.00 17.69
N ASN A 225 -4.24 -7.04 18.33
CA ASN A 225 -3.21 -7.25 19.35
C ASN A 225 -2.02 -8.14 18.91
N LEU A 226 -1.74 -8.24 17.61
CA LEU A 226 -0.53 -8.92 17.11
C LEU A 226 0.63 -7.96 17.01
N LYS A 227 1.72 -8.28 17.70
CA LYS A 227 2.97 -7.51 17.73
C LYS A 227 4.17 -8.44 17.82
N THR A 228 5.36 -7.91 17.56
CA THR A 228 6.60 -8.63 17.88
C THR A 228 6.80 -8.70 19.39
N GLN A 229 7.66 -9.62 19.86
CA GLN A 229 8.05 -9.71 21.26
C GLN A 229 8.60 -8.39 21.85
N ASN A 230 9.27 -7.59 21.03
CA ASN A 230 9.76 -6.27 21.41
C ASN A 230 8.69 -5.16 21.26
N ASN A 231 7.41 -5.53 21.24
CA ASN A 231 6.25 -4.64 21.13
C ASN A 231 6.27 -3.74 19.88
N LYS A 232 6.96 -4.17 18.81
CA LYS A 232 6.98 -3.44 17.54
C LYS A 232 5.74 -3.76 16.73
N ASP A 233 5.20 -2.72 16.12
CA ASP A 233 4.04 -2.79 15.24
C ASP A 233 4.35 -3.61 13.98
N ILE A 234 3.36 -4.41 13.58
CA ILE A 234 3.43 -5.21 12.35
C ILE A 234 2.35 -4.70 11.41
N THR A 235 2.73 -4.47 10.16
CA THR A 235 1.80 -4.06 9.11
C THR A 235 1.75 -5.13 8.03
N ILE A 236 0.57 -5.66 7.76
CA ILE A 236 0.35 -6.53 6.61
C ILE A 236 0.13 -5.68 5.36
N SER A 237 0.63 -6.14 4.21
CA SER A 237 0.23 -5.66 2.90
C SER A 237 0.13 -6.81 1.89
N TYR A 238 -0.75 -6.69 0.91
CA TYR A 238 -0.94 -7.71 -0.14
C TYR A 238 -1.59 -7.12 -1.39
N PHE A 239 -1.38 -7.77 -2.54
CA PHE A 239 -2.12 -7.51 -3.77
C PHE A 239 -3.53 -8.09 -3.66
N ILE A 240 -4.53 -7.27 -3.98
CA ILE A 240 -5.95 -7.61 -3.82
C ILE A 240 -6.37 -8.63 -4.88
N LYS A 241 -7.05 -9.69 -4.44
CA LYS A 241 -7.76 -10.64 -5.30
C LYS A 241 -9.21 -10.20 -5.53
N PRO A 242 -9.79 -10.46 -6.71
CA PRO A 242 -11.22 -10.34 -6.93
C PRO A 242 -12.00 -11.15 -5.88
N PHE A 243 -13.02 -10.53 -5.30
CA PHE A 243 -13.82 -11.17 -4.28
C PHE A 243 -14.64 -12.34 -4.85
N ASN A 244 -14.57 -13.50 -4.21
CA ASN A 244 -15.47 -14.62 -4.46
C ASN A 244 -16.22 -14.94 -3.18
N TYR A 245 -17.55 -15.01 -3.28
CA TYR A 245 -18.42 -15.39 -2.16
C TYR A 245 -18.11 -16.81 -1.68
N PHE A 246 -18.19 -17.00 -0.36
CA PHE A 246 -17.99 -18.28 0.31
C PHE A 246 -18.92 -18.37 1.52
N ASP A 247 -19.04 -19.56 2.12
CA ASP A 247 -19.79 -19.74 3.35
C ASP A 247 -18.98 -19.23 4.56
N LEU A 248 -19.44 -18.13 5.16
CA LEU A 248 -18.77 -17.50 6.30
C LEU A 248 -18.75 -18.43 7.53
N ARG A 249 -19.81 -19.18 7.79
CA ARG A 249 -19.89 -20.08 8.96
C ARG A 249 -18.93 -21.25 8.79
N ALA A 250 -18.93 -21.88 7.62
CA ALA A 250 -17.99 -22.96 7.31
C ALA A 250 -16.53 -22.49 7.40
N PHE A 251 -16.25 -21.26 6.95
CA PHE A 251 -14.93 -20.65 7.10
C PHE A 251 -14.52 -20.48 8.58
N ILE A 252 -15.43 -19.96 9.41
CA ILE A 252 -15.20 -19.75 10.84
C ILE A 252 -14.90 -21.07 11.56
N GLU A 253 -15.70 -22.10 11.30
CA GLU A 253 -15.53 -23.43 11.88
C GLU A 253 -14.18 -24.05 11.49
N ARG A 254 -13.82 -23.97 10.20
CA ARG A 254 -12.52 -24.43 9.69
C ARG A 254 -11.35 -23.68 10.32
N LYS A 255 -11.49 -22.37 10.54
CA LYS A 255 -10.49 -21.52 11.20
C LYS A 255 -10.44 -21.71 12.71
N LYS A 256 -11.29 -22.57 13.28
CA LYS A 256 -11.26 -22.93 14.70
C LYS A 256 -11.48 -21.71 15.61
N PHE A 257 -12.34 -20.78 15.20
CA PHE A 257 -12.86 -19.76 16.09
C PHE A 257 -13.82 -20.42 17.08
N TRP A 258 -13.30 -20.97 18.17
CA TRP A 258 -14.08 -21.74 19.15
C TRP A 258 -14.99 -20.90 20.05
N SER A 259 -14.79 -19.58 20.06
CA SER A 259 -15.64 -18.66 20.81
C SER A 259 -16.91 -18.35 20.02
N ARG A 260 -18.07 -18.29 20.71
CA ARG A 260 -19.31 -17.81 20.11
C ARG A 260 -19.26 -16.33 19.73
N GLN A 261 -18.46 -15.55 20.45
CA GLN A 261 -18.18 -14.15 20.17
C GLN A 261 -16.82 -14.05 19.47
N ILE A 262 -16.84 -13.64 18.21
CA ILE A 262 -15.66 -13.54 17.35
C ILE A 262 -15.37 -12.06 17.14
N LEU A 263 -14.13 -11.65 17.41
CA LEU A 263 -13.70 -10.28 17.17
C LEU A 263 -13.64 -10.01 15.67
N ILE A 264 -14.38 -9.01 15.19
CA ILE A 264 -14.48 -8.71 13.76
C ILE A 264 -13.13 -8.38 13.13
N PRO A 265 -12.27 -7.53 13.73
CA PRO A 265 -10.90 -7.34 13.24
C PRO A 265 -10.11 -8.63 13.02
N GLU A 266 -10.27 -9.63 13.91
CA GLU A 266 -9.59 -10.93 13.80
C GLU A 266 -10.13 -11.75 12.63
N LEU A 267 -11.46 -11.75 12.45
CA LEU A 267 -12.13 -12.39 11.32
C LEU A 267 -11.72 -11.75 9.98
N VAL A 268 -11.74 -10.41 9.90
CA VAL A 268 -11.34 -9.66 8.69
C VAL A 268 -9.88 -9.96 8.35
N PHE A 269 -9.00 -9.98 9.36
CA PHE A 269 -7.60 -10.33 9.17
C PHE A 269 -7.42 -11.75 8.62
N GLU A 270 -8.09 -12.75 9.18
CA GLU A 270 -7.96 -14.13 8.72
C GLU A 270 -8.48 -14.34 7.29
N ILE A 271 -9.57 -13.67 6.91
CA ILE A 271 -10.09 -13.68 5.53
C ILE A 271 -9.09 -12.99 4.58
N ALA A 272 -8.58 -11.82 4.96
CA ALA A 272 -7.59 -11.07 4.17
C ALA A 272 -6.27 -11.85 4.00
N LYS A 273 -5.77 -12.48 5.07
CA LYS A 273 -4.54 -13.28 5.07
C LYS A 273 -4.65 -14.48 4.14
N GLU A 274 -5.81 -15.15 4.11
CA GLU A 274 -6.01 -16.36 3.30
C GLU A 274 -6.37 -16.05 1.85
N PHE A 275 -7.37 -15.18 1.64
CA PHE A 275 -7.93 -14.96 0.32
C PHE A 275 -7.42 -13.70 -0.37
N ARG A 276 -6.75 -12.80 0.35
CA ARG A 276 -6.25 -11.50 -0.17
C ARG A 276 -7.35 -10.62 -0.77
N TYR A 277 -8.59 -10.78 -0.32
CA TYR A 277 -9.69 -9.89 -0.70
C TYR A 277 -9.53 -8.51 -0.09
N SER A 278 -10.12 -7.49 -0.71
CA SER A 278 -10.05 -6.16 -0.11
C SER A 278 -10.79 -6.11 1.22
N VAL A 279 -10.26 -5.37 2.18
CA VAL A 279 -10.89 -5.16 3.49
C VAL A 279 -12.27 -4.52 3.35
N PHE A 280 -12.47 -3.69 2.32
CA PHE A 280 -13.77 -3.13 2.01
C PHE A 280 -14.79 -4.23 1.63
N GLU A 281 -14.44 -5.10 0.69
CA GLU A 281 -15.33 -6.20 0.26
C GLU A 281 -15.58 -7.21 1.38
N ILE A 282 -14.55 -7.55 2.17
CA ILE A 282 -14.69 -8.44 3.33
C ILE A 282 -15.70 -7.87 4.34
N LYS A 283 -15.60 -6.58 4.65
CA LYS A 283 -16.53 -5.91 5.58
C LYS A 283 -17.95 -5.91 5.05
N ASN A 284 -18.14 -5.60 3.76
CA ASN A 284 -19.47 -5.62 3.14
C ASN A 284 -20.05 -7.03 3.14
N PHE A 285 -19.24 -8.04 2.81
CA PHE A 285 -19.65 -9.44 2.86
C PHE A 285 -20.08 -9.87 4.26
N ILE A 286 -19.30 -9.55 5.30
CA ILE A 286 -19.69 -9.86 6.68
C ILE A 286 -21.02 -9.20 7.05
N VAL A 287 -21.23 -7.94 6.68
CA VAL A 287 -22.51 -7.24 6.92
C VAL A 287 -23.65 -7.93 6.20
N GLN A 288 -23.50 -8.28 4.93
CA GLN A 288 -24.52 -9.03 4.18
C GLN A 288 -24.88 -10.34 4.86
N GLN A 289 -23.87 -11.12 5.25
CA GLN A 289 -24.09 -12.40 5.95
C GLN A 289 -24.82 -12.23 7.29
N ILE A 290 -24.55 -11.16 8.05
CA ILE A 290 -25.27 -10.85 9.29
C ILE A 290 -26.74 -10.48 9.01
N LEU A 291 -27.00 -9.73 7.94
CA LEU A 291 -28.36 -9.26 7.62
C LEU A 291 -29.24 -10.36 7.00
N GLU A 292 -28.63 -11.35 6.36
CA GLU A 292 -29.32 -12.40 5.61
C GLU A 292 -29.40 -13.74 6.36
N ASN A 293 -28.63 -13.93 7.43
CA ASN A 293 -28.59 -15.17 8.20
C ASN A 293 -28.96 -14.95 9.68
N ASP A 294 -30.11 -15.48 10.09
CA ASP A 294 -30.63 -15.39 11.46
C ASP A 294 -29.73 -16.03 12.54
N GLU A 295 -28.83 -16.93 12.14
CA GLU A 295 -27.85 -17.57 13.03
C GLU A 295 -26.66 -16.66 13.33
N LEU A 296 -26.44 -15.61 12.53
CA LEU A 296 -25.37 -14.66 12.67
C LEU A 296 -25.91 -13.34 13.22
N THR A 297 -25.47 -13.00 14.43
CA THR A 297 -25.79 -11.71 15.04
C THR A 297 -24.53 -10.94 15.40
N TYR A 298 -24.68 -9.74 15.96
CA TYR A 298 -23.55 -8.85 16.12
C TYR A 298 -23.65 -7.94 17.33
N GLU A 299 -22.49 -7.52 17.83
CA GLU A 299 -22.38 -6.50 18.87
C GLU A 299 -21.86 -5.21 18.26
N ARG A 300 -22.49 -4.10 18.66
CA ARG A 300 -22.10 -2.76 18.23
C ARG A 300 -21.11 -2.15 19.21
N THR A 301 -20.28 -1.25 18.71
CA THR A 301 -19.40 -0.41 19.51
C THR A 301 -19.33 1.00 18.93
N SER A 302 -18.95 1.97 19.78
CA SER A 302 -18.70 3.34 19.36
C SER A 302 -17.23 3.53 18.98
N ALA A 303 -16.99 4.45 18.04
CA ALA A 303 -15.64 4.88 17.67
C ALA A 303 -14.80 5.27 18.89
N VAL A 304 -15.40 5.88 19.92
CA VAL A 304 -14.69 6.33 21.12
C VAL A 304 -14.00 5.16 21.84
N PHE A 305 -14.64 3.98 21.89
CA PHE A 305 -14.08 2.78 22.52
C PHE A 305 -13.02 2.11 21.68
N ILE A 306 -13.13 2.16 20.34
CA ILE A 306 -12.12 1.62 19.43
C ILE A 306 -10.85 2.50 19.47
N VAL A 307 -11.05 3.82 19.47
CA VAL A 307 -10.00 4.79 19.21
C VAL A 307 -9.21 5.14 20.49
N LYS A 308 -9.72 4.83 21.68
CA LYS A 308 -9.03 4.99 23.00
C LYS A 308 -8.38 6.37 23.17
N GLY A 309 -9.10 7.45 22.82
CA GLY A 309 -8.64 8.83 23.03
C GLY A 309 -7.78 9.45 21.90
N LYS A 310 -7.73 8.86 20.69
CA LYS A 310 -7.17 9.56 19.52
C LYS A 310 -8.23 10.48 18.91
N ASN A 311 -7.88 11.75 18.67
CA ASN A 311 -8.85 12.78 18.30
C ASN A 311 -8.75 13.25 16.84
N SER A 312 -7.77 12.79 16.05
CA SER A 312 -7.67 13.18 14.64
C SER A 312 -8.43 12.20 13.73
N ALA A 313 -9.11 12.73 12.70
CA ALA A 313 -9.89 11.94 11.75
C ALA A 313 -9.07 10.80 11.10
N GLU A 314 -7.80 11.07 10.76
CA GLU A 314 -6.89 10.05 10.21
C GLU A 314 -6.63 8.91 11.20
N LYS A 315 -6.42 9.24 12.48
CA LYS A 315 -6.18 8.23 13.53
C LYS A 315 -7.42 7.41 13.83
N VAL A 316 -8.59 8.03 13.78
CA VAL A 316 -9.89 7.34 13.87
C VAL A 316 -10.02 6.36 12.71
N LYS A 317 -9.89 6.84 11.47
CA LYS A 317 -9.99 6.02 10.25
C LYS A 317 -9.02 4.84 10.27
N ALA A 318 -7.78 5.05 10.71
CA ALA A 318 -6.80 3.97 10.83
C ALA A 318 -7.17 2.94 11.92
N ALA A 319 -7.70 3.38 13.06
CA ALA A 319 -8.07 2.49 14.16
C ALA A 319 -9.36 1.70 13.87
N THR A 320 -10.31 2.30 13.15
CA THR A 320 -11.59 1.69 12.81
C THR A 320 -11.58 0.97 11.45
N TYR A 321 -10.45 0.93 10.76
CA TYR A 321 -10.34 0.44 9.38
C TYR A 321 -10.89 -0.99 9.18
N LEU A 322 -10.68 -1.89 10.14
CA LEU A 322 -11.14 -3.28 10.10
C LEU A 322 -12.57 -3.49 10.60
N TYR A 323 -13.25 -2.45 11.09
CA TYR A 323 -14.59 -2.55 11.65
C TYR A 323 -15.63 -2.18 10.56
N PRO A 324 -16.58 -3.07 10.21
CA PRO A 324 -17.73 -2.73 9.40
C PRO A 324 -18.69 -1.83 10.16
N ILE A 325 -19.56 -1.16 9.43
CA ILE A 325 -20.58 -0.25 9.97
C ILE A 325 -21.96 -0.80 9.57
N ILE A 326 -22.87 -0.87 10.54
CA ILE A 326 -24.30 -1.16 10.33
C ILE A 326 -25.10 -0.07 11.06
N ASN A 327 -25.96 0.66 10.34
CA ASN A 327 -26.78 1.74 10.89
C ASN A 327 -25.95 2.73 11.73
N ASP A 328 -24.89 3.29 11.12
CA ASP A 328 -23.95 4.26 11.71
C ASP A 328 -23.17 3.78 12.96
N SER A 329 -23.24 2.49 13.28
CA SER A 329 -22.53 1.89 14.41
C SER A 329 -21.46 0.92 13.92
N TYR A 330 -20.27 0.97 14.51
CA TYR A 330 -19.24 -0.03 14.24
C TYR A 330 -19.64 -1.38 14.83
N VAL A 331 -19.31 -2.46 14.14
CA VAL A 331 -19.53 -3.82 14.61
C VAL A 331 -18.23 -4.37 15.20
N SER A 332 -18.21 -4.66 16.50
CA SER A 332 -17.03 -5.19 17.18
C SER A 332 -16.95 -6.70 17.16
N HIS A 333 -18.09 -7.38 17.34
CA HIS A 333 -18.14 -8.84 17.41
C HIS A 333 -19.21 -9.41 16.50
N LEU A 334 -18.90 -10.56 15.90
CA LEU A 334 -19.87 -11.49 15.33
C LEU A 334 -20.26 -12.50 16.42
N ILE A 335 -21.56 -12.77 16.56
CA ILE A 335 -22.11 -13.76 17.48
C ILE A 335 -22.75 -14.88 16.68
N ILE A 336 -22.32 -16.11 16.91
CA ILE A 336 -22.93 -17.31 16.33
C ILE A 336 -23.98 -17.85 17.30
N ARG A 337 -25.24 -17.86 16.85
CA ARG A 337 -26.36 -18.47 17.57
C ARG A 337 -26.32 -19.99 17.40
N LYS A 338 -26.90 -20.67 18.38
CA LYS A 338 -26.96 -22.13 18.44
C LYS A 338 -28.12 -22.67 17.64
#